data_AF-A0A1A8MZ45-F1
#
_entry.id   AF-A0A1A8MZ45-F1
#
_cell.length_a   1.000
_cell.length_b   1.000
_cell.length_c   1.000
_cell.angle_alpha   90.00
_cell.angle_beta   90.00
_cell.angle_gamma   90.00
#
_symmetry.space_group_name_H-M   'P 1'
#
loop_
_entity.id
_entity.type
_entity.pdbx_description
1 polymer ?
#
loop_
_entity_poly.entity_id
_entity_poly.type
_entity_poly.pdbx_seq_one_letter_code
_entity_poly.pdbx_strand_id
1 'polypeptide(L)'
;MEEMPLSGPDNTKLEALMHDIYSELVEDACLGLCFEVHRAVKQGYFFLGETDQESMKEFEIVDQPGVDIFGQVFNQWKNKECECPNCNRLIAASRFAPHLEKCLGMGRNSSRIASRRLASNNMSKSESDQEDNDDLNDNDWSYGAEKK
;
A
#
# COMPACT_ATOMS: atom_id res chain seq x y z
N MET A 1 -12.43 36.66 -79.16
CA MET A 1 -12.78 36.01 -77.87
C MET A 1 -11.48 35.37 -77.42
N GLU A 2 -10.68 36.11 -76.65
CA GLU A 2 -9.36 35.65 -76.18
C GLU A 2 -9.59 34.62 -75.08
N GLU A 3 -9.01 33.43 -75.23
CA GLU A 3 -9.03 32.40 -74.22
C GLU A 3 -8.05 32.74 -73.09
N MET A 4 -8.60 32.92 -71.90
CA MET A 4 -7.86 33.16 -70.66
C MET A 4 -7.36 31.80 -70.14
N PRO A 5 -6.04 31.57 -69.99
CA PRO A 5 -5.56 30.31 -69.45
C PRO A 5 -5.82 30.32 -67.93
N LEU A 6 -6.70 29.42 -67.50
CA LEU A 6 -6.88 29.10 -66.08
C LEU A 6 -5.57 28.51 -65.56
N SER A 7 -4.81 29.29 -64.79
CA SER A 7 -3.66 28.79 -64.04
C SER A 7 -4.16 27.76 -63.03
N GLY A 8 -3.80 26.49 -63.23
CA GLY A 8 -4.01 25.44 -62.24
C GLY A 8 -3.34 25.77 -60.90
N PRO A 9 -3.73 25.10 -59.80
CA PRO A 9 -3.16 25.38 -58.48
C PRO A 9 -1.63 25.22 -58.52
N ASP A 10 -0.91 26.18 -57.93
CA ASP A 10 0.55 26.15 -57.83
C ASP A 10 1.00 24.91 -57.03
N ASN A 11 1.41 23.84 -57.73
CA ASN A 11 1.79 22.56 -57.12
C ASN A 11 2.87 22.70 -56.03
N THR A 12 3.77 23.68 -56.14
CA THR A 12 4.77 24.00 -55.12
C THR A 12 4.17 24.52 -53.81
N LYS A 13 3.05 25.26 -53.86
CA LYS A 13 2.34 25.69 -52.66
C LYS A 13 1.63 24.52 -52.00
N LEU A 14 1.10 23.60 -52.80
CA LEU A 14 0.47 22.38 -52.31
C LEU A 14 1.51 21.47 -51.63
N GLU A 15 2.68 21.29 -52.23
CA GLU A 15 3.78 20.52 -51.62
C GLU A 15 4.29 21.14 -50.32
N ALA A 16 4.41 22.46 -50.25
CA ALA A 16 4.78 23.16 -49.03
C ALA A 16 3.75 22.94 -47.91
N LEU A 17 2.46 23.10 -48.21
CA LEU A 17 1.36 22.82 -47.27
C LEU A 17 1.36 21.36 -46.80
N MET A 18 1.62 20.40 -47.69
CA MET A 18 1.72 18.99 -47.32
C MET A 18 2.90 18.73 -46.38
N HIS A 19 4.05 19.35 -46.64
CA HIS A 19 5.23 19.23 -45.80
C HIS A 19 5.00 19.84 -44.41
N ASP A 20 4.33 20.99 -44.34
CA ASP A 20 4.00 21.65 -43.07
C ASP A 20 3.09 20.77 -42.21
N ILE A 21 2.00 20.25 -42.80
CA ILE A 21 1.08 19.33 -42.10
C ILE A 21 1.81 18.06 -41.65
N TYR A 22 2.66 17.49 -42.52
CA TYR A 22 3.44 16.31 -42.16
C TYR A 22 4.37 16.58 -40.98
N SER A 23 5.05 17.73 -40.99
CA SER A 23 5.98 18.13 -39.93
C SER A 23 5.25 18.32 -38.61
N GLU A 24 4.11 19.00 -38.60
CA GLU A 24 3.27 19.18 -37.40
C GLU A 24 2.85 17.83 -36.80
N LEU A 25 2.40 16.88 -37.64
CA LEU A 25 2.00 15.56 -37.17
C LEU A 25 3.16 14.76 -36.57
N VAL A 26 4.35 14.85 -37.17
CA VAL A 26 5.55 14.20 -36.65
C VAL A 26 5.98 14.83 -35.32
N GLU A 27 5.98 16.16 -35.24
CA GLU A 27 6.33 16.88 -34.01
C GLU A 27 5.38 16.54 -32.87
N ASP A 28 4.07 16.51 -33.11
CA ASP A 28 3.07 16.16 -32.09
C ASP A 28 3.22 14.71 -31.63
N ALA A 29 3.45 13.77 -32.55
CA ALA A 29 3.72 12.38 -32.20
C ALA A 29 5.01 12.21 -31.38
N CYS A 30 6.09 12.93 -31.75
CA CYS A 30 7.35 12.93 -31.00
C CYS A 30 7.15 13.52 -29.60
N LEU A 31 6.43 14.63 -29.48
CA LEU A 31 6.15 15.28 -28.20
C LEU A 31 5.31 14.38 -27.30
N GLY A 32 4.32 13.69 -27.86
CA GLY A 32 3.52 12.68 -27.17
C GLY A 32 4.40 11.59 -26.55
N LEU A 33 5.30 10.99 -27.34
CA LEU A 33 6.26 10.01 -26.84
C LEU A 33 7.17 10.57 -25.74
N CYS A 34 7.68 11.80 -25.92
CA CYS A 34 8.50 12.45 -24.90
C CYS A 34 7.75 12.63 -23.57
N PHE A 35 6.46 12.99 -23.62
CA PHE A 35 5.65 13.13 -22.41
C PHE A 35 5.33 11.80 -21.74
N GLU A 36 5.09 10.74 -22.51
CA GLU A 36 4.89 9.39 -21.96
C GLU A 36 6.15 8.92 -21.21
N VAL A 37 7.32 9.05 -21.83
CA VAL A 37 8.61 8.71 -21.22
C VAL A 37 8.87 9.56 -19.98
N HIS A 38 8.69 10.89 -20.09
CA HIS A 38 8.89 11.78 -18.95
C HIS A 38 7.95 11.45 -17.78
N ARG A 39 6.68 11.16 -18.06
CA ARG A 39 5.70 10.73 -17.06
C ARG A 39 6.16 9.43 -16.39
N ALA A 40 6.58 8.45 -17.18
CA ALA A 40 7.08 7.17 -16.67
C ALA A 40 8.26 7.34 -15.72
N VAL A 41 9.22 8.21 -16.09
CA VAL A 41 10.38 8.51 -15.25
C VAL A 41 9.96 9.21 -13.96
N LYS A 42 9.07 10.21 -14.05
CA LYS A 42 8.62 10.97 -12.87
C LYS A 42 7.76 10.16 -11.91
N GLN A 43 6.98 9.21 -12.42
CA GLN A 43 6.15 8.31 -11.61
C GLN A 43 6.93 7.05 -11.18
N GLY A 44 8.18 6.89 -11.62
CA GLY A 44 9.06 5.80 -11.19
C GLY A 44 8.75 4.44 -11.81
N TYR A 45 7.98 4.39 -12.90
CA TYR A 45 7.67 3.13 -13.60
C TYR A 45 8.40 2.94 -14.93
N PHE A 46 9.25 3.89 -15.33
CA PHE A 46 10.08 3.74 -16.52
C PHE A 46 10.98 2.50 -16.39
N PHE A 47 10.99 1.65 -17.42
CA PHE A 47 11.67 0.35 -17.45
C PHE A 47 11.17 -0.72 -16.46
N LEU A 48 10.06 -0.53 -15.74
CA LEU A 48 9.50 -1.62 -14.91
C LEU A 48 9.00 -2.83 -15.73
N GLY A 49 8.71 -2.62 -17.02
CA GLY A 49 8.32 -3.70 -17.94
C GLY A 49 9.50 -4.37 -18.66
N GLU A 50 10.73 -3.87 -18.48
CA GLU A 50 11.97 -4.44 -19.03
C GLU A 50 12.75 -5.22 -17.97
N THR A 51 12.06 -5.76 -16.96
CA THR A 51 12.63 -6.80 -16.12
C THR A 51 12.93 -8.01 -17.01
N ASP A 52 14.17 -8.48 -16.98
CA ASP A 52 14.59 -9.67 -17.70
C ASP A 52 13.68 -10.87 -17.32
N GLN A 53 13.48 -11.79 -18.27
CA GLN A 53 12.60 -12.96 -18.08
C GLN A 53 12.98 -13.77 -16.83
N GLU A 54 14.25 -13.71 -16.41
CA GLU A 54 14.78 -14.39 -15.24
C GLU A 54 14.36 -13.69 -13.93
N SER A 55 14.45 -12.36 -13.86
CA SER A 55 13.92 -11.57 -12.75
C SER A 55 12.40 -11.61 -12.64
N MET A 56 11.66 -11.66 -13.76
CA MET A 56 10.20 -11.86 -13.72
C MET A 56 9.80 -13.21 -13.12
N LYS A 57 10.64 -14.24 -13.30
CA LYS A 57 10.40 -15.58 -12.75
C LYS A 57 10.61 -15.64 -11.23
N GLU A 58 11.48 -14.79 -10.68
CA GLU A 58 11.66 -14.67 -9.23
C GLU A 58 10.40 -14.16 -8.51
N PHE A 59 9.58 -13.36 -9.19
CA PHE A 59 8.32 -12.81 -8.67
C PHE A 59 7.07 -13.51 -9.20
N GLU A 60 7.22 -14.67 -9.84
CA GLU A 60 6.08 -15.45 -10.31
C GLU A 60 5.26 -15.97 -9.13
N ILE A 61 3.94 -15.79 -9.18
CA ILE A 61 3.04 -16.21 -8.10
C ILE A 61 2.97 -17.74 -8.07
N VAL A 62 3.38 -18.33 -6.95
CA VAL A 62 3.31 -19.76 -6.73
C VAL A 62 1.95 -20.13 -6.13
N ASP A 63 1.13 -20.87 -6.88
CA ASP A 63 -0.16 -21.42 -6.41
C ASP A 63 -0.01 -22.91 -6.07
N GLN A 64 0.59 -23.19 -4.90
CA GLN A 64 0.77 -24.55 -4.40
C GLN A 64 0.35 -24.66 -2.93
N PRO A 65 -0.40 -25.70 -2.53
CA PRO A 65 -0.77 -25.91 -1.14
C PRO A 65 0.46 -26.09 -0.23
N GLY A 66 0.48 -25.38 0.90
CA GLY A 66 1.53 -25.52 1.93
C GLY A 66 2.74 -24.58 1.76
N VAL A 67 2.74 -23.74 0.72
CA VAL A 67 3.70 -22.65 0.53
C VAL A 67 2.95 -21.32 0.36
N ASP A 68 3.64 -20.21 0.59
CA ASP A 68 3.10 -18.87 0.29
C ASP A 68 3.18 -18.54 -1.21
N ILE A 69 2.72 -17.34 -1.58
CA ILE A 69 2.73 -16.83 -2.96
C ILE A 69 4.13 -16.72 -3.57
N PHE A 70 5.19 -16.79 -2.75
CA PHE A 70 6.59 -16.77 -3.17
C PHE A 70 7.22 -18.18 -3.14
N GLY A 71 6.42 -19.23 -2.91
CA GLY A 71 6.90 -20.61 -2.82
C GLY A 71 7.64 -20.94 -1.52
N GLN A 72 7.58 -20.08 -0.49
CA GLN A 72 8.24 -20.30 0.79
C GLN A 72 7.36 -21.12 1.73
N VAL A 73 7.97 -22.08 2.44
CA VAL A 73 7.26 -22.94 3.40
C VAL A 73 6.98 -22.17 4.69
N PHE A 74 5.72 -22.16 5.14
CA PHE A 74 5.24 -21.44 6.32
C PHE A 74 6.00 -21.74 7.63
N ASN A 75 6.57 -22.96 7.74
CA ASN A 75 7.27 -23.42 8.95
C ASN A 75 8.60 -22.72 9.26
N GLN A 76 9.01 -21.72 8.48
CA GLN A 76 10.22 -20.93 8.73
C GLN A 76 10.01 -19.67 9.57
N TRP A 77 8.85 -19.48 10.21
CA TRP A 77 8.64 -18.38 11.16
C TRP A 77 9.50 -18.57 12.42
N LYS A 78 10.83 -18.46 12.27
CA LYS A 78 11.77 -18.15 13.35
C LYS A 78 11.18 -16.96 14.08
N ASN A 79 11.22 -16.99 15.41
CA ASN A 79 10.71 -15.92 16.27
C ASN A 79 11.24 -14.56 15.77
N LYS A 80 10.45 -13.84 14.98
CA LYS A 80 10.80 -12.50 14.52
C LYS A 80 10.78 -11.62 15.75
N GLU A 81 11.85 -10.88 16.00
CA GLU A 81 11.88 -9.90 17.09
C GLU A 81 11.41 -8.55 16.54
N CYS A 82 10.67 -7.82 17.34
CA CYS A 82 10.15 -6.50 17.03
C CYS A 82 10.41 -5.56 18.21
N GLU A 83 10.69 -4.30 17.91
CA GLU A 83 10.93 -3.29 18.92
C GLU A 83 9.62 -2.60 19.30
N CYS A 84 9.33 -2.52 20.60
CA CYS A 84 8.16 -1.77 21.05
C CYS A 84 8.42 -0.26 20.94
N PRO A 85 7.61 0.52 20.22
CA PRO A 85 7.82 1.97 20.06
C PRO A 85 7.61 2.79 21.34
N ASN A 86 7.03 2.19 22.39
CA ASN A 86 6.78 2.89 23.66
C ASN A 86 7.90 2.67 24.69
N CYS A 87 8.44 1.44 24.78
CA CYS A 87 9.47 1.11 25.76
C CYS A 87 10.82 0.69 25.16
N ASN A 88 10.95 0.71 23.84
CA ASN A 88 12.11 0.35 23.02
C ASN A 88 12.73 -1.02 23.38
N ARG A 89 11.92 -1.92 23.94
CA ARG A 89 12.34 -3.28 24.25
C ARG A 89 12.14 -4.16 23.03
N LEU A 90 13.12 -5.01 22.74
CA LEU A 90 13.00 -6.10 21.78
C LEU A 90 12.11 -7.21 22.34
N ILE A 91 11.04 -7.53 21.62
CA ILE A 91 10.02 -8.50 22.00
C ILE A 91 9.81 -9.45 20.82
N ALA A 92 9.64 -10.75 21.08
CA ALA A 92 9.22 -11.68 20.04
C ALA A 92 7.84 -11.28 19.49
N ALA A 93 7.67 -11.26 18.18
CA ALA A 93 6.43 -10.87 17.49
C ALA A 93 5.22 -11.64 18.01
N SER A 94 5.38 -12.93 18.32
CA SER A 94 4.35 -13.79 18.92
C SER A 94 3.87 -13.30 20.30
N ARG A 95 4.66 -12.49 21.01
CA ARG A 95 4.37 -11.96 22.34
C ARG A 95 4.14 -10.45 22.35
N PHE A 96 4.05 -9.82 21.17
CA PHE A 96 3.92 -8.37 21.08
C PHE A 96 2.56 -7.89 21.61
N ALA A 97 1.45 -8.58 21.30
CA ALA A 97 0.13 -8.24 21.82
C ALA A 97 0.05 -8.28 23.37
N PRO A 98 0.44 -9.38 24.05
CA PRO A 98 0.51 -9.41 25.52
C PRO A 98 1.45 -8.36 26.13
N HIS A 99 2.45 -7.90 25.38
CA HIS A 99 3.32 -6.82 25.79
C HIS A 99 2.62 -5.46 25.69
N LEU A 100 1.96 -5.14 24.58
CA LEU A 100 1.23 -3.89 24.37
C LEU A 100 0.15 -3.69 25.44
N GLU A 101 -0.60 -4.74 25.77
CA GLU A 101 -1.56 -4.73 26.88
C GLU A 101 -0.93 -4.20 28.19
N LYS A 102 0.27 -4.67 28.54
CA LYS A 102 0.96 -4.26 29.77
C LYS A 102 1.66 -2.92 29.63
N CYS A 103 2.21 -2.62 28.46
CA CYS A 103 3.04 -1.46 28.18
C CYS A 103 2.22 -0.19 27.95
N LEU A 104 1.11 -0.30 27.22
CA LEU A 104 0.11 0.77 27.06
C LEU A 104 -0.85 0.82 28.24
N GLY A 105 -0.86 -0.22 29.07
CA GLY A 105 -1.62 -0.23 30.30
C GLY A 105 -3.08 -0.63 30.15
N MET A 106 -3.47 -1.25 29.05
CA MET A 106 -4.82 -1.77 28.82
C MET A 106 -5.07 -3.09 29.59
N GLY A 107 -4.05 -3.93 29.81
CA GLY A 107 -4.19 -5.29 30.34
C GLY A 107 -4.02 -5.48 31.84
N ARG A 108 -4.32 -4.47 32.66
CA ARG A 108 -4.08 -4.50 34.13
C ARG A 108 -5.15 -3.81 34.97
N ASN A 109 -6.38 -3.71 34.47
CA ASN A 109 -7.43 -2.94 35.13
C ASN A 109 -7.73 -3.43 36.56
N SER A 110 -7.93 -4.74 36.75
CA SER A 110 -8.20 -5.35 38.07
C SER A 110 -7.09 -5.10 39.10
N SER A 111 -5.81 -5.25 38.71
CA SER A 111 -4.68 -4.94 39.59
C SER A 111 -4.60 -3.47 39.97
N ARG A 112 -4.90 -2.55 39.04
CA ARG A 112 -4.95 -1.11 39.31
C ARG A 112 -6.10 -0.73 40.23
N ILE A 113 -7.28 -1.32 40.02
CA ILE A 113 -8.45 -1.13 40.88
C ILE A 113 -8.15 -1.62 42.30
N ALA A 114 -7.54 -2.80 42.45
CA ALA A 114 -7.15 -3.32 43.76
C ALA A 114 -6.14 -2.41 44.48
N SER A 115 -5.08 -1.97 43.79
CA SER A 115 -4.10 -1.02 44.36
C SER A 115 -4.74 0.32 44.73
N ARG A 116 -5.67 0.84 43.92
CA ARG A 116 -6.42 2.07 44.21
C ARG A 116 -7.31 1.91 45.45
N ARG A 117 -8.03 0.78 45.59
CA ARG A 117 -8.85 0.47 46.76
C ARG A 117 -8.03 0.39 48.05
N LEU A 118 -6.86 -0.26 47.99
CA LEU A 118 -5.95 -0.34 49.13
C LEU A 118 -5.40 1.05 49.53
N ALA A 119 -5.12 1.92 48.55
CA ALA A 119 -4.65 3.28 48.80
C ALA A 119 -5.76 4.25 49.27
N SER A 120 -7.01 4.09 48.77
CA SER A 120 -8.15 4.94 49.14
C SER A 120 -8.76 4.60 50.49
N ASN A 121 -8.48 3.42 51.06
CA ASN A 121 -9.00 3.04 52.38
C ASN A 121 -8.55 3.96 53.52
N ASN A 122 -7.59 4.86 53.29
CA ASN A 122 -7.13 5.85 54.27
C ASN A 122 -7.74 7.25 54.12
N MET A 123 -8.60 7.52 53.12
CA MET A 123 -9.25 8.82 53.00
C MET A 123 -10.73 8.64 52.60
N SER A 124 -11.59 9.14 53.48
CA SER A 124 -13.06 9.19 53.44
C SER A 124 -13.77 8.94 52.10
N LYS A 125 -14.77 8.04 52.18
CA LYS A 125 -15.93 7.83 51.31
C LYS A 125 -16.37 9.09 50.52
N SER A 126 -16.14 9.07 49.21
CA SER A 126 -16.95 9.79 48.23
C SER A 126 -17.38 8.77 47.17
N GLU A 127 -18.69 8.73 46.92
CA GLU A 127 -19.36 7.90 45.94
C GLU A 127 -19.10 8.38 44.50
N SER A 128 -19.56 7.56 43.56
CA SER A 128 -19.50 7.64 42.09
C SER A 128 -18.19 7.17 41.46
N ASP A 129 -18.23 5.99 40.83
CA ASP A 129 -17.74 5.81 39.46
C ASP A 129 -18.37 4.54 38.88
N GLN A 130 -19.34 4.80 38.01
CA GLN A 130 -20.07 3.87 37.19
C GLN A 130 -19.30 3.78 35.86
N GLU A 131 -18.58 2.70 35.64
CA GLU A 131 -18.04 2.33 34.32
C GLU A 131 -18.32 0.84 34.10
N ASP A 132 -19.60 0.49 33.96
CA ASP A 132 -20.01 -0.55 33.02
C ASP A 132 -19.71 0.05 31.64
N ASN A 133 -18.53 -0.27 31.12
CA ASN A 133 -18.22 -0.09 29.72
C ASN A 133 -18.30 -1.50 29.13
N ASP A 134 -19.53 -1.94 28.93
CA ASP A 134 -19.90 -3.12 28.20
C ASP A 134 -19.42 -2.93 26.75
N ASP A 135 -18.36 -3.66 26.39
CA ASP A 135 -17.78 -3.81 25.05
C ASP A 135 -18.83 -4.42 24.09
N LEU A 136 -19.87 -3.65 23.76
CA LEU A 136 -20.94 -3.98 22.82
C LEU A 136 -20.47 -4.06 21.36
N ASN A 137 -19.17 -4.00 21.11
CA ASN A 137 -18.58 -4.02 19.77
C ASN A 137 -17.48 -5.07 19.59
N ASP A 138 -17.39 -6.05 20.48
CA ASP A 138 -16.62 -7.27 20.23
C ASP A 138 -17.35 -8.13 19.20
N ASN A 139 -17.28 -7.68 17.95
CA ASN A 139 -17.73 -8.44 16.80
C ASN A 139 -16.71 -9.57 16.60
N ASP A 140 -16.92 -10.65 17.34
CA ASP A 140 -16.08 -11.85 17.41
C ASP A 140 -15.97 -12.48 16.01
N TRP A 141 -14.92 -12.08 15.27
CA TRP A 141 -14.53 -12.71 14.00
C TRP A 141 -13.93 -14.08 14.30
N SER A 142 -14.78 -15.00 14.78
CA SER A 142 -14.48 -16.41 14.78
C SER A 142 -14.62 -16.89 13.33
N TYR A 143 -13.48 -16.96 12.64
CA TYR A 143 -13.38 -17.67 11.37
C TYR A 143 -13.83 -19.11 11.63
N GLY A 144 -15.04 -19.44 11.17
CA GLY A 144 -15.72 -20.69 11.45
C GLY A 144 -14.78 -21.86 11.23
N ALA A 145 -14.47 -22.59 12.30
CA ALA A 145 -13.90 -23.91 12.21
C ALA A 145 -14.98 -24.87 11.70
N GLU A 146 -15.34 -24.76 10.43
CA GLU A 146 -16.11 -25.79 9.74
C GLU A 146 -15.22 -27.03 9.61
N LYS A 147 -15.32 -27.91 10.61
CA LYS A 147 -14.75 -29.26 10.54
C LYS A 147 -15.58 -30.06 9.53
N LYS A 148 -14.87 -30.56 8.52
CA LYS A 148 -15.34 -31.56 7.57
C LYS A 148 -15.34 -32.95 8.20
#